data_AF-A0AAV0D9D3-F1
#
_entry.id   AF-A0AAV0D9D3-F1
#
_cell.length_a   1.000
_cell.length_b   1.000
_cell.length_c   1.000
_cell.angle_alpha   90.00
_cell.angle_beta   90.00
_cell.angle_gamma   90.00
#
_symmetry.space_group_name_H-M   'P 1'
#
loop_
_entity.id
_entity.type
_entity.pdbx_description
1 polymer ?
#
loop_
_entity_poly.entity_id
_entity_poly.type
_entity_poly.pdbx_seq_one_letter_code
_entity_poly.pdbx_strand_id
1 'polypeptide(L)'
;METAAEPAVAVEKPAVPPPPAAALKPEEPPLASAAAHNMEPATEVVPPVLPEKPVAVAHKNLDHPPLSTGPKPSLDRDIALAKIENEKRDSFIKAWEESEKSKVENKAQKQLAEVLSWENTKKASYEAKLKKIEEELEKKKAEYAEKMKNKAALVHKEAEEKRSVAVSKRNQEILKIEEAAAKLRASGQVPKKALLGCLG
;
A
#
# COMPACT_ATOMS: atom_id res chain seq x y z
N MET A 1 -56.98 -9.00 -60.61
CA MET A 1 -56.47 -8.84 -59.23
C MET A 1 -55.47 -9.97 -59.03
N GLU A 2 -54.24 -9.85 -59.55
CA GLU A 2 -53.11 -9.16 -58.89
C GLU A 2 -52.75 -9.93 -57.61
N THR A 3 -51.67 -10.73 -57.47
CA THR A 3 -50.32 -10.77 -58.08
C THR A 3 -49.74 -12.20 -58.16
N ALA A 4 -48.78 -12.40 -59.08
CA ALA A 4 -47.87 -13.54 -59.24
C ALA A 4 -46.76 -13.57 -58.14
N ALA A 5 -46.34 -14.75 -57.65
CA ALA A 5 -45.14 -15.54 -58.01
C ALA A 5 -43.77 -15.07 -57.44
N GLU A 6 -43.26 -15.87 -56.46
CA GLU A 6 -41.91 -16.47 -56.23
C GLU A 6 -40.56 -15.73 -56.55
N PRO A 7 -39.40 -16.21 -56.02
CA PRO A 7 -39.05 -16.74 -54.68
C PRO A 7 -37.64 -16.26 -54.20
N ALA A 8 -37.04 -17.01 -53.24
CA ALA A 8 -35.62 -17.05 -52.85
C ALA A 8 -35.25 -16.19 -51.60
N VAL A 9 -34.41 -16.61 -50.65
CA VAL A 9 -33.35 -17.63 -50.56
C VAL A 9 -33.26 -18.08 -49.08
N ALA A 10 -33.06 -19.38 -48.86
CA ALA A 10 -32.63 -19.93 -47.58
C ALA A 10 -31.17 -19.56 -47.29
N VAL A 11 -30.89 -19.02 -46.10
CA VAL A 11 -29.54 -19.04 -45.52
C VAL A 11 -29.63 -19.43 -44.05
N GLU A 12 -28.98 -20.54 -43.76
CA GLU A 12 -28.73 -21.18 -42.48
C GLU A 12 -27.69 -20.41 -41.65
N LYS A 13 -27.91 -20.23 -40.34
CA LYS A 13 -26.91 -20.26 -39.25
C LYS A 13 -27.54 -20.02 -37.86
N PRO A 14 -26.89 -20.42 -36.75
CA PRO A 14 -27.38 -21.52 -35.92
C PRO A 14 -27.80 -21.11 -34.50
N ALA A 15 -28.51 -22.03 -33.85
CA ALA A 15 -28.85 -21.99 -32.43
C ALA A 15 -27.59 -21.86 -31.56
N VAL A 16 -27.60 -20.87 -30.66
CA VAL A 16 -26.66 -20.79 -29.53
C VAL A 16 -27.47 -20.96 -28.24
N PRO A 17 -27.16 -22.00 -27.44
CA PRO A 17 -27.84 -22.32 -26.18
C PRO A 17 -27.52 -21.30 -25.07
N PRO A 18 -28.30 -21.29 -23.96
CA PRO A 18 -27.93 -20.50 -22.79
C PRO A 18 -26.51 -20.87 -22.34
N PRO A 19 -25.70 -19.89 -21.90
CA PRO A 19 -24.30 -20.13 -21.59
C PRO A 19 -24.12 -21.22 -20.51
N PRO A 20 -23.11 -22.08 -20.66
CA PRO A 20 -22.99 -23.30 -19.87
C PRO A 20 -22.49 -23.04 -18.45
N ALA A 21 -23.01 -23.87 -17.54
CA ALA A 21 -22.37 -24.44 -16.37
C ALA A 21 -21.34 -23.57 -15.62
N ALA A 22 -21.81 -23.00 -14.51
CA ALA A 22 -20.97 -22.73 -13.35
C ALA A 22 -20.51 -24.06 -12.71
N ALA A 23 -19.36 -24.55 -13.17
CA ALA A 23 -18.44 -25.41 -12.44
C ALA A 23 -17.10 -25.20 -13.16
N LEU A 24 -16.05 -24.75 -12.50
CA LEU A 24 -15.13 -25.64 -11.80
C LEU A 24 -14.33 -24.82 -10.78
N LYS A 25 -14.22 -25.40 -9.58
CA LYS A 25 -13.29 -25.02 -8.52
C LYS A 25 -11.86 -24.97 -9.07
N PRO A 26 -11.03 -24.00 -8.66
CA PRO A 26 -9.59 -24.20 -8.66
C PRO A 26 -9.20 -24.99 -7.41
N GLU A 27 -8.82 -26.23 -7.65
CA GLU A 27 -8.10 -27.12 -6.75
C GLU A 27 -6.73 -26.50 -6.41
N GLU A 28 -6.34 -26.54 -5.14
CA GLU A 28 -5.05 -26.07 -4.62
C GLU A 28 -3.90 -26.95 -5.14
N PRO A 29 -2.71 -26.38 -5.44
CA PRO A 29 -1.48 -27.14 -5.38
C PRO A 29 -0.60 -26.72 -4.19
N PRO A 30 0.19 -27.67 -3.67
CA PRO A 30 0.77 -27.59 -2.34
C PRO A 30 2.12 -26.90 -2.39
N LEU A 31 2.45 -26.07 -1.41
CA LEU A 31 3.84 -25.87 -1.05
C LEU A 31 3.95 -25.41 0.41
N ALA A 32 4.12 -26.43 1.25
CA ALA A 32 5.10 -26.31 2.31
C ALA A 32 6.43 -25.84 1.70
N SER A 33 6.97 -24.75 2.20
CA SER A 33 8.39 -24.68 2.51
C SER A 33 8.65 -23.47 3.40
N ALA A 34 9.20 -23.78 4.56
CA ALA A 34 9.69 -22.82 5.51
C ALA A 34 10.81 -21.98 4.89
N ALA A 35 10.75 -20.68 5.10
CA ALA A 35 11.92 -19.83 5.08
C ALA A 35 11.70 -18.72 6.09
N ALA A 36 12.13 -18.99 7.32
CA ALA A 36 12.37 -17.97 8.33
C ALA A 36 13.34 -16.94 7.74
N HIS A 37 12.93 -15.67 7.71
CA HIS A 37 13.86 -14.56 7.61
C HIS A 37 13.58 -13.62 8.77
N ASN A 38 14.45 -13.74 9.77
CA ASN A 38 14.62 -12.77 10.83
C ASN A 38 14.94 -11.41 10.20
N MET A 39 14.12 -10.41 10.50
CA MET A 39 14.56 -9.02 10.50
C MET A 39 14.41 -8.50 11.92
N GLU A 40 15.54 -8.17 12.52
CA GLU A 40 15.64 -7.50 13.81
C GLU A 40 14.87 -6.17 13.80
N PRO A 41 14.15 -5.83 14.88
CA PRO A 41 13.89 -4.45 15.21
C PRO A 41 14.98 -3.91 16.13
N ALA A 42 15.50 -2.74 15.77
CA ALA A 42 16.33 -1.91 16.64
C ALA A 42 15.52 -1.50 17.87
N THR A 43 15.95 -1.96 19.04
CA THR A 43 15.54 -1.43 20.35
C THR A 43 16.64 -0.52 20.88
N GLU A 44 16.37 0.78 20.81
CA GLU A 44 16.90 1.74 21.78
C GLU A 44 16.10 1.60 23.09
N VAL A 45 16.74 1.96 24.21
CA VAL A 45 16.15 2.36 25.51
C VAL A 45 16.36 1.40 26.71
N VAL A 46 17.36 1.80 27.51
CA VAL A 46 17.72 1.57 28.93
C VAL A 46 18.43 0.26 29.35
N PRO A 47 19.65 0.33 29.93
CA PRO A 47 20.32 -0.83 30.51
C PRO A 47 19.65 -1.27 31.84
N PRO A 48 19.63 -2.58 32.16
CA PRO A 48 19.14 -3.07 33.44
C PRO A 48 20.13 -2.72 34.55
N VAL A 49 19.66 -1.98 35.56
CA VAL A 49 20.37 -1.82 36.83
C VAL A 49 20.46 -3.19 37.49
N LEU A 50 21.68 -3.72 37.56
CA LEU A 50 22.03 -4.92 38.32
C LEU A 50 21.77 -4.68 39.81
N PRO A 51 21.38 -5.71 40.58
CA PRO A 51 21.28 -5.60 42.02
C PRO A 51 22.68 -5.43 42.62
N GLU A 52 22.98 -4.23 43.10
CA GLU A 52 24.19 -3.96 43.86
C GLU A 52 24.17 -4.78 45.16
N LYS A 53 25.29 -5.47 45.40
CA LYS A 53 25.62 -6.18 46.64
C LYS A 53 25.40 -5.24 47.84
N PRO A 54 24.91 -5.72 49.00
CA PRO A 54 24.79 -4.86 50.17
C PRO A 54 26.20 -4.42 50.62
N VAL A 55 26.46 -3.12 50.49
CA VAL A 55 27.62 -2.46 51.09
C VAL A 55 27.46 -2.56 52.60
N ALA A 56 28.43 -3.19 53.25
CA ALA A 56 28.54 -3.24 54.69
C ALA A 56 28.65 -1.81 55.24
N VAL A 57 27.57 -1.31 55.84
CA VAL A 57 27.62 -0.07 56.62
C VAL A 57 28.34 -0.37 57.92
N ALA A 58 29.54 0.19 58.04
CA ALA A 58 30.33 0.19 59.26
C ALA A 58 29.51 0.76 60.42
N HIS A 59 29.34 -0.04 61.47
CA HIS A 59 28.84 0.43 62.76
C HIS A 59 29.88 1.41 63.34
N LYS A 60 29.58 2.71 63.31
CA LYS A 60 30.26 3.67 64.19
C LYS A 60 29.72 3.44 65.60
N ASN A 61 30.56 2.89 66.47
CA ASN A 61 30.35 2.93 67.91
C ASN A 61 30.12 4.38 68.32
N LEU A 62 28.95 4.65 68.90
CA LEU A 62 28.73 5.84 69.71
C LEU A 62 28.80 5.39 71.16
N ASP A 63 29.87 5.79 71.82
CA ASP A 63 30.06 5.67 73.26
C ASP A 63 28.96 6.46 73.98
N HIS A 64 28.32 5.83 74.97
CA HIS A 64 27.40 6.49 75.90
C HIS A 64 27.79 6.12 77.35
N PRO A 65 27.76 7.09 78.29
CA PRO A 65 28.33 6.96 79.65
C PRO A 65 27.45 6.10 80.58
N PRO A 66 27.98 5.60 81.72
CA PRO A 66 27.31 4.60 82.53
C PRO A 66 26.18 5.22 83.36
N LEU A 67 24.95 4.73 83.19
CA LEU A 67 23.81 5.16 84.00
C LEU A 67 23.39 4.11 85.05
N SER A 68 23.56 4.54 86.31
CA SER A 68 22.77 4.30 87.52
C SER A 68 21.58 3.32 87.50
N THR A 69 21.70 2.29 88.34
CA THR A 69 20.70 1.70 89.28
C THR A 69 19.18 1.92 89.07
N GLY A 70 18.43 0.84 88.77
CA GLY A 70 16.98 0.69 89.00
C GLY A 70 16.29 -0.38 88.11
N PRO A 71 15.47 -1.32 88.63
CA PRO A 71 14.92 -2.42 87.83
C PRO A 71 13.54 -2.09 87.24
N LYS A 72 13.49 -1.83 85.91
CA LYS A 72 12.37 -2.11 84.95
C LYS A 72 12.51 -1.52 83.50
N PRO A 73 13.69 -1.44 82.84
CA PRO A 73 13.79 -1.07 81.42
C PRO A 73 13.78 -2.25 80.41
N SER A 74 13.43 -3.47 80.82
CA SER A 74 13.49 -4.66 79.92
C SER A 74 12.28 -4.79 78.99
N LEU A 75 11.06 -4.70 79.55
CA LEU A 75 9.84 -5.06 78.82
C LEU A 75 9.56 -4.15 77.61
N ASP A 76 9.79 -2.85 77.76
CA ASP A 76 9.55 -1.87 76.70
C ASP A 76 10.54 -2.04 75.52
N ARG A 77 11.78 -2.43 75.83
CA ARG A 77 12.78 -2.81 74.83
C ARG A 77 12.37 -4.07 74.09
N ASP A 78 11.90 -5.08 74.80
CA ASP A 78 11.46 -6.35 74.19
C ASP A 78 10.25 -6.12 73.25
N ILE A 79 9.32 -5.23 73.65
CA ILE A 79 8.20 -4.80 72.81
C ILE A 79 8.70 -4.05 71.56
N ALA A 80 9.66 -3.13 71.70
CA ALA A 80 10.24 -2.40 70.58
C ALA A 80 10.98 -3.33 69.60
N LEU A 81 11.73 -4.31 70.11
CA LEU A 81 12.41 -5.32 69.29
C LEU A 81 11.41 -6.20 68.54
N ALA A 82 10.32 -6.64 69.19
CA ALA A 82 9.27 -7.41 68.54
C ALA A 82 8.57 -6.63 67.41
N LYS A 83 8.38 -5.31 67.57
CA LYS A 83 7.85 -4.45 66.51
C LYS A 83 8.81 -4.36 65.33
N ILE A 84 10.09 -4.13 65.57
CA ILE A 84 11.13 -4.08 64.52
C ILE A 84 11.20 -5.44 63.79
N GLU A 85 11.12 -6.54 64.51
CA GLU A 85 11.11 -7.88 63.92
C GLU A 85 9.85 -8.12 63.06
N ASN A 86 8.68 -7.67 63.50
CA ASN A 86 7.45 -7.71 62.72
C ASN A 86 7.56 -6.86 61.45
N GLU A 87 8.04 -5.61 61.56
CA GLU A 87 8.25 -4.72 60.42
C GLU A 87 9.23 -5.31 59.40
N LYS A 88 10.29 -5.98 59.87
CA LYS A 88 11.23 -6.71 59.03
C LYS A 88 10.55 -7.87 58.31
N ARG A 89 9.75 -8.67 59.01
CA ARG A 89 8.98 -9.78 58.40
C ARG A 89 8.00 -9.26 57.35
N ASP A 90 7.24 -8.23 57.68
CA ASP A 90 6.26 -7.63 56.76
C ASP A 90 6.93 -7.05 55.51
N SER A 91 8.09 -6.41 55.68
CA SER A 91 8.88 -5.89 54.56
C SER A 91 9.37 -7.00 53.64
N PHE A 92 9.83 -8.12 54.22
CA PHE A 92 10.24 -9.29 53.44
C PHE A 92 9.07 -9.93 52.69
N ILE A 93 7.92 -10.09 53.34
CA ILE A 93 6.69 -10.62 52.72
C ILE A 93 6.25 -9.74 51.55
N LYS A 94 6.23 -8.41 51.73
CA LYS A 94 5.89 -7.45 50.66
C LYS A 94 6.85 -7.54 49.48
N ALA A 95 8.16 -7.61 49.73
CA ALA A 95 9.15 -7.75 48.67
C ALA A 95 9.00 -9.07 47.90
N TRP A 96 8.69 -10.16 48.60
CA TRP A 96 8.41 -11.45 47.98
C TRP A 96 7.12 -11.41 47.16
N GLU A 97 6.03 -10.87 47.71
CA GLU A 97 4.76 -10.69 47.01
C GLU A 97 4.93 -9.87 45.72
N GLU A 98 5.67 -8.76 45.79
CA GLU A 98 5.94 -7.94 44.62
C GLU A 98 6.79 -8.67 43.57
N SER A 99 7.75 -9.50 44.00
CA SER A 99 8.52 -10.35 43.09
C SER A 99 7.62 -11.37 42.37
N GLU A 100 6.68 -11.99 43.07
CA GLU A 100 5.72 -12.93 42.48
C GLU A 100 4.75 -12.22 41.52
N LYS A 101 4.23 -11.04 41.89
CA LYS A 101 3.41 -10.20 40.99
C LYS A 101 4.17 -9.84 39.73
N SER A 102 5.42 -9.39 39.87
CA SER A 102 6.28 -9.04 38.75
C SER A 102 6.51 -10.22 37.80
N LYS A 103 6.67 -11.45 38.31
CA LYS A 103 6.79 -12.66 37.46
C LYS A 103 5.53 -12.90 36.62
N VAL A 104 4.35 -12.78 37.22
CA VAL A 104 3.08 -12.96 36.51
C VAL A 104 2.88 -11.85 35.48
N GLU A 105 3.16 -10.61 35.85
CA GLU A 105 3.04 -9.45 34.96
C GLU A 105 3.98 -9.58 33.75
N ASN A 106 5.25 -9.93 33.97
CA ASN A 106 6.20 -10.17 32.88
C ASN A 106 5.71 -11.28 31.92
N LYS A 107 5.07 -12.32 32.45
CA LYS A 107 4.49 -13.38 31.61
C LYS A 107 3.31 -12.85 30.79
N ALA A 108 2.42 -12.08 31.41
CA ALA A 108 1.29 -11.47 30.72
C ALA A 108 1.75 -10.50 29.62
N GLN A 109 2.73 -9.65 29.90
CA GLN A 109 3.31 -8.71 28.94
C GLN A 109 3.92 -9.42 27.73
N LYS A 110 4.63 -10.53 27.94
CA LYS A 110 5.16 -11.36 26.83
C LYS A 110 4.04 -11.89 25.93
N GLN A 111 2.95 -12.40 26.52
CA GLN A 111 1.82 -12.91 25.76
C GLN A 111 1.10 -11.78 25.00
N LEU A 112 0.91 -10.62 25.62
CA LEU A 112 0.33 -9.46 24.95
C LEU A 112 1.20 -8.96 23.79
N ALA A 113 2.52 -8.93 23.96
CA ALA A 113 3.45 -8.56 22.90
C ALA A 113 3.41 -9.56 21.73
N GLU A 114 3.29 -10.86 22.02
CA GLU A 114 3.14 -11.91 21.00
C GLU A 114 1.85 -11.72 20.19
N VAL A 115 0.72 -11.49 20.87
CA VAL A 115 -0.58 -11.21 20.23
C VAL A 115 -0.49 -9.95 19.36
N LEU A 116 0.06 -8.86 19.89
CA LEU A 116 0.19 -7.60 19.14
C LEU A 116 1.09 -7.75 17.91
N SER A 117 2.19 -8.49 18.02
CA SER A 117 3.08 -8.78 16.89
C SER A 117 2.36 -9.60 15.81
N TRP A 118 1.58 -10.61 16.22
CA TRP A 118 0.79 -11.43 15.31
C TRP A 118 -0.29 -10.61 14.59
N GLU A 119 -1.03 -9.78 15.33
CA GLU A 119 -2.03 -8.86 14.78
C GLU A 119 -1.42 -7.90 13.77
N ASN A 120 -0.29 -7.28 14.12
CA ASN A 120 0.43 -6.38 13.23
C ASN A 120 0.88 -7.09 11.95
N THR A 121 1.39 -8.32 12.07
CA THR A 121 1.79 -9.13 10.92
C THR A 121 0.61 -9.43 10.01
N LYS A 122 -0.55 -9.80 10.57
CA LYS A 122 -1.77 -10.04 9.79
C LYS A 122 -2.26 -8.77 9.12
N LYS A 123 -2.32 -7.65 9.85
CA LYS A 123 -2.70 -6.34 9.31
C LYS A 123 -1.80 -5.92 8.14
N ALA A 124 -0.48 -5.98 8.32
CA ALA A 124 0.49 -5.68 7.27
C ALA A 124 0.30 -6.59 6.03
N SER A 125 -0.02 -7.88 6.24
CA SER A 125 -0.29 -8.79 5.12
C SER A 125 -1.52 -8.41 4.29
N TYR A 126 -2.57 -7.88 4.93
CA TYR A 126 -3.77 -7.41 4.24
C TYR A 126 -3.54 -6.05 3.56
N GLU A 127 -2.83 -5.14 4.22
CA GLU A 127 -2.44 -3.85 3.64
C GLU A 127 -1.56 -4.03 2.39
N ALA A 128 -0.62 -4.98 2.41
CA ALA A 128 0.19 -5.31 1.25
C ALA A 128 -0.65 -5.83 0.07
N LYS A 129 -1.65 -6.69 0.34
CA LYS A 129 -2.58 -7.16 -0.69
C LYS A 129 -3.42 -6.02 -1.26
N LEU A 130 -3.91 -5.11 -0.41
CA LEU A 130 -4.66 -3.94 -0.83
C LEU A 130 -3.82 -3.05 -1.75
N LYS A 131 -2.60 -2.69 -1.33
CA LYS A 131 -1.67 -1.88 -2.13
C LYS A 131 -1.37 -2.51 -3.50
N LYS A 132 -1.21 -3.84 -3.55
CA LYS A 132 -1.00 -4.54 -4.82
C LYS A 132 -2.20 -4.38 -5.77
N ILE A 133 -3.43 -4.51 -5.25
CA ILE A 133 -4.65 -4.34 -6.05
C ILE A 133 -4.76 -2.89 -6.55
N GLU A 134 -4.45 -1.91 -5.68
CA GLU A 134 -4.45 -0.49 -6.03
C GLU A 134 -3.44 -0.18 -7.14
N GLU A 135 -2.23 -0.72 -7.07
CA GLU A 135 -1.20 -0.56 -8.11
C GLU A 135 -1.64 -1.19 -9.45
N GLU A 136 -2.21 -2.40 -9.42
CA GLU A 136 -2.73 -3.04 -10.62
C GLU A 136 -3.88 -2.24 -11.27
N LEU A 137 -4.73 -1.61 -10.46
CA LEU A 137 -5.79 -0.74 -10.96
C LEU A 137 -5.24 0.54 -11.59
N GLU A 138 -4.27 1.20 -10.93
CA GLU A 138 -3.68 2.42 -11.47
C GLU A 138 -2.91 2.13 -12.77
N LYS A 139 -2.20 1.00 -12.85
CA LYS A 139 -1.55 0.55 -14.09
C LYS A 139 -2.57 0.36 -15.21
N LYS A 140 -3.66 -0.38 -14.97
CA LYS A 140 -4.73 -0.58 -15.97
C LYS A 140 -5.31 0.76 -16.41
N LYS A 141 -5.58 1.67 -15.48
CA LYS A 141 -6.11 3.01 -15.78
C LYS A 141 -5.16 3.81 -16.67
N ALA A 142 -3.86 3.80 -16.39
CA ALA A 142 -2.83 4.44 -17.20
C ALA A 142 -2.77 3.85 -18.62
N GLU A 143 -2.75 2.52 -18.74
CA GLU A 143 -2.75 1.81 -20.03
C GLU A 143 -3.99 2.17 -20.88
N TYR A 144 -5.18 2.22 -20.27
CA TYR A 144 -6.40 2.61 -20.98
C TYR A 144 -6.36 4.09 -21.39
N ALA A 145 -5.89 4.97 -20.51
CA ALA A 145 -5.74 6.39 -20.84
C ALA A 145 -4.78 6.60 -22.01
N GLU A 146 -3.65 5.89 -22.04
CA GLU A 146 -2.70 5.93 -23.15
C GLU A 146 -3.33 5.41 -24.45
N LYS A 147 -4.03 4.27 -24.42
CA LYS A 147 -4.75 3.73 -25.58
C LYS A 147 -5.73 4.75 -26.18
N MET A 148 -6.45 5.49 -25.33
CA MET A 148 -7.39 6.52 -25.81
C MET A 148 -6.66 7.73 -26.39
N LYS A 149 -5.57 8.18 -25.78
CA LYS A 149 -4.71 9.24 -26.32
C LYS A 149 -4.12 8.84 -27.69
N ASN A 150 -3.64 7.61 -27.81
CA ASN A 150 -3.08 7.09 -29.07
C ASN A 150 -4.14 7.04 -30.18
N LYS A 151 -5.38 6.62 -29.87
CA LYS A 151 -6.49 6.67 -30.84
C LYS A 151 -6.81 8.10 -31.28
N ALA A 152 -6.85 9.04 -30.34
CA ALA A 152 -7.06 10.45 -30.67
C ALA A 152 -5.93 11.00 -31.56
N ALA A 153 -4.67 10.64 -31.28
CA ALA A 153 -3.52 11.01 -32.08
C ALA A 153 -3.58 10.42 -33.50
N LEU A 154 -4.03 9.18 -33.66
CA LEU A 154 -4.23 8.56 -34.98
C LEU A 154 -5.27 9.32 -35.82
N VAL A 155 -6.41 9.69 -35.20
CA VAL A 155 -7.44 10.50 -35.88
C VAL A 155 -6.87 11.86 -36.29
N HIS A 156 -6.08 12.49 -35.42
CA HIS A 156 -5.45 13.77 -35.73
C HIS A 156 -4.49 13.64 -36.92
N LYS A 157 -3.62 12.62 -36.90
CA LYS A 157 -2.67 12.32 -37.96
C LYS A 157 -3.38 12.07 -39.29
N GLU A 158 -4.43 11.25 -39.31
CA GLU A 158 -5.22 10.98 -40.52
C GLU A 158 -5.87 12.26 -41.07
N ALA A 159 -6.37 13.12 -40.18
CA ALA A 159 -6.93 14.41 -40.58
C ALA A 159 -5.87 15.35 -41.17
N GLU A 160 -4.65 15.37 -40.61
CA GLU A 160 -3.53 16.13 -41.15
C GLU A 160 -3.07 15.62 -42.50
N GLU A 161 -2.99 14.29 -42.69
CA GLU A 161 -2.68 13.68 -43.98
C GLU A 161 -3.70 14.09 -45.05
N LYS A 162 -5.00 14.04 -44.72
CA LYS A 162 -6.08 14.51 -45.61
C LYS A 162 -5.95 16.00 -45.94
N ARG A 163 -5.65 16.84 -44.95
CA ARG A 163 -5.41 18.29 -45.17
C ARG A 163 -4.21 18.52 -46.08
N SER A 164 -3.11 17.80 -45.87
CA SER A 164 -1.89 17.88 -46.70
C SER A 164 -2.18 17.52 -48.16
N VAL A 165 -2.92 16.43 -48.41
CA VAL A 165 -3.34 16.04 -49.76
C VAL A 165 -4.20 17.11 -50.42
N ALA A 166 -5.16 17.70 -49.70
CA ALA A 166 -6.01 18.76 -50.23
C ALA A 166 -5.20 20.01 -50.60
N VAL A 167 -4.28 20.44 -49.74
CA VAL A 167 -3.39 21.58 -50.00
C VAL A 167 -2.46 21.30 -51.18
N SER A 168 -1.91 20.09 -51.28
CA SER A 168 -1.05 19.69 -52.40
C SER A 168 -1.79 19.74 -53.74
N LYS A 169 -3.02 19.21 -53.80
CA LYS A 169 -3.87 19.28 -55.01
C LYS A 169 -4.17 20.72 -55.41
N ARG A 170 -4.57 21.56 -54.46
CA ARG A 170 -4.79 23.00 -54.70
C ARG A 170 -3.54 23.65 -55.27
N ASN A 171 -2.38 23.44 -54.66
CA ASN A 171 -1.12 24.05 -55.12
C ASN A 171 -0.73 23.55 -56.51
N GLN A 172 -0.96 22.27 -56.82
CA GLN A 172 -0.74 21.72 -58.16
C GLN A 172 -1.63 22.39 -59.21
N GLU A 173 -2.90 22.64 -58.92
CA GLU A 173 -3.82 23.33 -59.83
C GLU A 173 -3.40 24.79 -60.05
N ILE A 174 -3.01 25.49 -58.98
CA ILE A 174 -2.48 26.85 -59.07
C ILE A 174 -1.24 26.88 -59.97
N LEU A 175 -0.27 25.98 -59.77
CA LEU A 175 0.93 25.90 -60.59
C LEU A 175 0.62 25.64 -62.07
N LYS A 176 -0.36 24.78 -62.38
CA LYS A 176 -0.80 24.54 -63.77
C LYS A 176 -1.39 25.81 -64.41
N ILE A 177 -2.20 26.57 -63.66
CA ILE A 177 -2.78 27.82 -64.12
C ILE A 177 -1.68 28.86 -64.36
N GLU A 178 -0.71 28.96 -63.44
CA GLU A 178 0.44 29.87 -63.55
C GLU A 178 1.32 29.52 -64.77
N GLU A 179 1.59 28.23 -65.00
CA GLU A 179 2.34 27.76 -66.16
C GLU A 179 1.59 28.07 -67.46
N ALA A 180 0.28 27.84 -67.51
CA ALA A 180 -0.55 28.19 -68.66
C ALA A 180 -0.56 29.71 -68.90
N ALA A 181 -0.68 30.52 -67.85
CA ALA A 181 -0.62 31.97 -67.94
C ALA A 181 0.76 32.44 -68.44
N ALA A 182 1.86 31.84 -67.99
CA ALA A 182 3.21 32.14 -68.45
C ALA A 182 3.38 31.82 -69.95
N LYS A 183 2.87 30.67 -70.43
CA LYS A 183 2.87 30.31 -71.86
C LYS A 183 2.09 31.32 -72.71
N LEU A 184 0.94 31.80 -72.23
CA LEU A 184 0.15 32.82 -72.93
C LEU A 184 0.87 34.17 -72.98
N ARG A 185 1.48 34.60 -71.87
CA ARG A 185 2.32 35.81 -71.83
C ARG A 185 3.50 35.73 -72.81
N ALA A 186 4.18 34.57 -72.90
CA ALA A 186 5.31 34.38 -73.80
C ALA A 186 4.91 34.35 -75.30
N SER A 187 3.72 33.81 -75.62
CA SER A 187 3.22 33.71 -77.00
C SER A 187 2.41 34.93 -77.47
N GLY A 188 2.12 35.89 -76.58
CA GLY A 188 1.31 37.07 -76.89
C GLY A 188 -0.18 36.78 -77.15
N GLN A 189 -0.65 35.57 -76.80
CA GLN A 189 -2.04 35.15 -77.03
C GLN A 189 -2.93 35.46 -75.82
N VAL A 190 -4.14 35.95 -76.07
CA VAL A 190 -5.15 36.24 -75.04
C VAL A 190 -5.92 34.94 -74.71
N PRO A 191 -6.18 34.61 -73.42
CA PRO A 191 -6.95 33.42 -73.06
C PRO A 191 -8.32 33.39 -73.76
N LYS A 192 -8.62 32.30 -74.48
CA LYS A 192 -9.81 32.18 -75.34
C LYS A 192 -11.13 31.91 -74.57
N LYS A 193 -11.09 31.76 -73.25
CA LYS A 193 -12.28 31.49 -72.40
C LYS A 193 -12.25 32.35 -71.14
N ALA A 194 -12.61 33.62 -71.28
CA ALA A 194 -12.99 34.47 -70.16
C ALA A 194 -14.49 34.32 -69.89
N LEU A 195 -14.90 33.24 -69.23
CA LEU A 195 -16.20 33.17 -68.55
C LEU A 195 -15.93 32.76 -67.11
N LEU A 196 -15.80 33.77 -66.25
CA LEU A 196 -15.92 33.69 -64.80
C LEU A 196 -17.32 33.14 -64.47
N GLY A 197 -17.49 31.83 -64.51
CA GLY A 197 -18.71 31.15 -64.07
C GLY A 197 -18.50 30.60 -62.66
N CYS A 198 -19.02 31.34 -61.67
CA CYS A 198 -19.32 30.97 -60.29
C CYS A 198 -18.62 29.74 -59.70
N LEU A 199 -17.65 30.00 -58.82
CA LEU A 199 -17.19 29.08 -57.78
C LEU A 199 -18.34 28.90 -56.77
N GLY A 200 -19.07 27.80 -56.88
CA GLY A 200 -20.06 27.32 -55.91
C GLY A 200 -19.72 25.90 -55.50
#